data_AF-A0A9D5U1H3-F1
#
_entry.id   AF-A0A9D5U1H3-F1
#
_cell.length_a   1.000
_cell.length_b   1.000
_cell.length_c   1.000
_cell.angle_alpha   90.00
_cell.angle_beta   90.00
_cell.angle_gamma   90.00
#
_symmetry.space_group_name_H-M   'P 1'
#
loop_
_entity.id
_entity.type
_entity.pdbx_description
1 polymer ?
#
loop_
_entity_poly.entity_id
_entity_poly.type
_entity_poly.pdbx_seq_one_letter_code
_entity_poly.pdbx_strand_id
1 'polypeptide(L)'
;MTARRVLFYTPEAIAGVDEALVNPAISDLAGLVKNAEAVIWWAAGAPLGSQAQPIQVHDHLRLLAGEPALIGPHFVAMHHAYDLDLGRALLDELGLKEWENGIVADVPHATALSPAERAMLAGMGAHWAIRGATAATIAARQKGLPVAGFACEAETLEKALRLMRGRWW
;
A
#
# COMPACT_ATOMS: atom_id res chain seq x y z
N MET A 1 -18.97 -11.08 6.47
CA MET A 1 -18.09 -10.42 7.45
C MET A 1 -18.62 -9.02 7.66
N THR A 2 -18.96 -8.66 8.90
CA THR A 2 -19.48 -7.35 9.30
C THR A 2 -18.41 -6.28 9.08
N ALA A 3 -18.80 -5.10 8.58
CA ALA A 3 -17.93 -4.00 8.15
C ALA A 3 -16.70 -3.78 9.06
N ARG A 4 -15.55 -4.35 8.68
CA ARG A 4 -14.27 -4.00 9.28
C ARG A 4 -13.95 -2.57 8.84
N ARG A 5 -13.64 -1.69 9.79
CA ARG A 5 -13.20 -0.31 9.53
C ARG A 5 -11.81 -0.35 8.90
N VAL A 6 -11.78 -0.58 7.59
CA VAL A 6 -10.59 -0.69 6.77
C VAL A 6 -10.24 0.69 6.23
N LEU A 7 -9.04 1.18 6.56
CA LEU A 7 -8.53 2.42 5.98
C LEU A 7 -7.96 2.14 4.59
N PHE A 8 -8.67 2.57 3.55
CA PHE A 8 -8.18 2.61 2.17
C PHE A 8 -7.32 3.85 1.96
N TYR A 9 -6.08 3.65 1.52
CA TYR A 9 -5.10 4.71 1.35
C TYR A 9 -4.50 4.67 -0.05
N THR A 10 -4.67 5.74 -0.81
CA THR A 10 -3.94 6.02 -2.06
C THR A 10 -3.15 7.33 -1.87
N PRO A 11 -1.82 7.27 -1.87
CA PRO A 11 -0.93 8.34 -1.40
C PRO A 11 -0.89 9.63 -2.24
N GLU A 12 -1.40 9.62 -3.46
CA GLU A 12 -1.46 10.77 -4.35
C GLU A 12 -2.74 10.73 -5.19
N ALA A 13 -3.10 11.88 -5.78
CA ALA A 13 -3.97 11.88 -6.94
C ALA A 13 -3.27 11.10 -8.05
N ILE A 14 -3.74 9.89 -8.30
CA ILE A 14 -3.19 9.02 -9.33
C ILE A 14 -3.79 9.52 -10.64
N ALA A 15 -2.96 10.08 -11.52
CA ALA A 15 -3.40 10.52 -12.84
C ALA A 15 -4.15 9.35 -13.52
N GLY A 16 -5.43 9.56 -13.84
CA GLY A 16 -6.28 8.55 -14.46
C GLY A 16 -7.16 7.74 -13.50
N VAL A 17 -7.08 7.93 -12.18
CA VAL A 17 -8.05 7.37 -11.21
C VAL A 17 -9.05 8.45 -10.83
N ASP A 18 -10.35 8.11 -10.86
CA ASP A 18 -11.42 9.00 -10.40
C ASP A 18 -11.18 9.40 -8.93
N GLU A 19 -11.01 10.70 -8.67
CA GLU A 19 -10.79 11.25 -7.33
C GLU A 19 -11.94 10.91 -6.36
N ALA A 20 -13.15 10.67 -6.86
CA ALA A 20 -14.27 10.21 -6.05
C ALA A 20 -14.12 8.76 -5.53
N LEU A 21 -13.15 8.00 -6.06
CA LEU A 21 -12.76 6.66 -5.59
C LEU A 21 -11.60 6.69 -4.58
N VAL A 22 -10.94 7.84 -4.46
CA VAL A 22 -9.78 8.05 -3.58
C VAL A 22 -10.26 8.66 -2.26
N ASN A 23 -9.87 8.09 -1.12
CA ASN A 23 -10.20 8.67 0.19
C ASN A 23 -9.22 9.82 0.51
N PRO A 24 -9.69 11.07 0.65
CA PRO A 24 -8.81 12.21 0.90
C PRO A 24 -8.50 12.36 2.40
N ALA A 25 -7.54 11.59 2.95
CA ALA A 25 -7.08 11.85 4.31
C ALA A 25 -5.66 11.35 4.60
N ILE A 26 -4.65 12.15 4.24
CA ILE A 26 -3.26 12.00 4.77
C ILE A 26 -3.07 12.80 6.08
N SER A 27 -3.85 13.85 6.30
CA SER A 27 -3.56 14.85 7.34
C SER A 27 -3.69 14.34 8.78
N ASP A 28 -4.44 13.25 9.02
CA ASP A 28 -4.56 12.62 10.34
C ASP A 28 -4.53 11.09 10.28
N LEU A 29 -3.43 10.54 9.76
CA LEU A 29 -3.17 9.10 9.73
C LEU A 29 -3.33 8.47 11.13
N ALA A 30 -2.88 9.18 12.17
CA ALA A 30 -2.94 8.73 13.57
C ALA A 30 -4.38 8.63 14.10
N GLY A 31 -5.27 9.56 13.73
CA GLY A 31 -6.69 9.53 14.03
C GLY A 31 -7.43 8.45 13.24
N LEU A 32 -7.09 8.26 11.97
CA LEU A 32 -7.70 7.24 11.10
C LEU A 32 -7.48 5.81 11.63
N VAL A 33 -6.25 5.49 12.05
CA VAL A 33 -5.95 4.17 12.63
C VAL A 33 -6.44 3.99 14.07
N LYS A 34 -7.06 5.01 14.71
CA LYS A 34 -7.48 4.91 16.12
C LYS A 34 -8.65 3.94 16.34
N ASN A 35 -9.50 3.76 15.35
CA ASN A 35 -10.72 2.95 15.43
C ASN A 35 -10.74 1.77 14.44
N ALA A 36 -9.61 1.48 13.80
CA ALA A 36 -9.47 0.44 12.80
C ALA A 36 -9.16 -0.92 13.45
N GLU A 37 -9.68 -1.99 12.86
CA GLU A 37 -9.34 -3.38 13.24
C GLU A 37 -8.24 -3.97 12.35
N ALA A 38 -8.05 -3.39 11.16
CA ALA A 38 -7.03 -3.71 10.19
C ALA A 38 -6.79 -2.50 9.27
N VAL A 39 -5.62 -2.43 8.63
CA VAL A 39 -5.32 -1.40 7.63
C VAL A 39 -5.10 -2.07 6.28
N ILE A 40 -5.75 -1.56 5.23
CA ILE A 40 -5.58 -2.10 3.87
C ILE A 40 -5.31 -0.95 2.92
N TRP A 41 -4.08 -0.83 2.46
CA TRP A 41 -3.72 0.21 1.52
C TRP A 41 -3.50 -0.35 0.12
N TRP A 42 -3.78 0.49 -0.86
CA TRP A 42 -3.60 0.18 -2.26
C TRP A 42 -2.85 1.34 -2.91
N ALA A 43 -1.75 1.07 -3.59
CA ALA A 43 -0.96 2.10 -4.23
C ALA A 43 -0.87 1.83 -5.72
N ALA A 44 -1.12 2.88 -6.52
CA ALA A 44 -0.61 2.87 -7.88
C ALA A 44 0.90 3.14 -7.85
N GLY A 45 1.62 2.46 -8.73
CA GLY A 45 3.05 2.55 -8.82
C GLY A 45 3.56 2.16 -10.19
N ALA A 46 4.85 1.85 -10.24
CA ALA A 46 5.48 1.36 -11.45
C ALA A 46 6.23 0.04 -11.16
N PRO A 47 6.05 -1.01 -11.98
CA PRO A 47 6.80 -2.25 -11.83
C PRO A 47 8.27 -1.99 -12.17
N LEU A 48 9.21 -2.56 -11.41
CA LEU A 48 10.64 -2.34 -11.58
C LEU A 48 11.31 -3.35 -12.53
N GLY A 49 10.73 -4.53 -12.66
CA GLY A 49 11.15 -5.57 -13.61
C GLY A 49 10.33 -5.59 -14.91
N SER A 50 10.59 -6.59 -15.74
CA SER A 50 9.84 -6.82 -16.99
C SER A 50 8.42 -7.37 -16.77
N GLN A 51 8.13 -7.85 -15.56
CA GLN A 51 6.81 -8.33 -15.18
C GLN A 51 6.01 -7.18 -14.56
N ALA A 52 4.92 -6.81 -15.23
CA ALA A 52 3.97 -5.80 -14.77
C ALA A 52 2.85 -6.37 -13.90
N GLN A 53 3.01 -7.59 -13.37
CA GLN A 53 1.97 -8.21 -12.56
C GLN A 53 1.77 -7.41 -11.26
N PRO A 54 0.52 -7.16 -10.86
CA PRO A 54 0.23 -6.51 -9.59
C PRO A 54 0.68 -7.41 -8.43
N ILE A 55 1.05 -6.78 -7.32
CA ILE A 55 1.58 -7.50 -6.16
C ILE A 55 0.78 -7.28 -4.89
N GLN A 56 0.58 -8.37 -4.16
CA GLN A 56 0.36 -8.34 -2.73
C GLN A 56 1.70 -8.08 -2.05
N VAL A 57 1.74 -7.05 -1.22
CA VAL A 57 2.98 -6.60 -0.60
C VAL A 57 3.29 -7.48 0.60
N HIS A 58 4.48 -8.10 0.58
CA HIS A 58 4.98 -8.90 1.70
C HIS A 58 6.03 -8.16 2.53
N ASP A 59 6.72 -7.18 1.94
CA ASP A 59 7.65 -6.29 2.64
C ASP A 59 7.83 -4.96 1.90
N HIS A 60 8.51 -3.99 2.53
CA HIS A 60 8.81 -2.70 1.93
C HIS A 60 10.23 -2.17 2.19
N LEU A 61 10.72 -1.39 1.24
CA LEU A 61 11.88 -0.51 1.39
C LEU A 61 11.37 0.93 1.47
N ARG A 62 11.48 1.56 2.63
CA ARG A 62 11.13 2.98 2.77
C ARG A 62 12.36 3.85 2.48
N LEU A 63 12.36 4.50 1.32
CA LEU A 63 13.45 5.37 0.85
C LEU A 63 13.05 6.85 0.86
N LEU A 64 12.09 7.19 1.71
CA LEU A 64 11.69 8.57 1.99
C LEU A 64 12.51 9.10 3.16
N ALA A 65 13.00 10.34 3.04
CA ALA A 65 13.60 11.04 4.15
C ALA A 65 12.54 11.35 5.23
N GLY A 66 12.90 11.17 6.49
CA GLY A 66 12.06 11.48 7.65
C GLY A 66 11.38 10.27 8.26
N GLU A 67 11.16 10.36 9.57
CA GLU A 67 10.36 9.36 10.28
C GLU A 67 8.90 9.44 9.78
N PRO A 68 8.22 8.31 9.56
CA PRO A 68 6.75 8.31 9.56
C PRO A 68 6.32 8.96 10.88
N ALA A 69 5.13 9.56 10.94
CA ALA A 69 4.61 10.29 12.11
C ALA A 69 4.52 9.44 13.41
N LEU A 70 5.67 9.02 13.93
CA LEU A 70 5.94 8.29 15.15
C LEU A 70 6.30 9.38 16.16
N ILE A 71 5.36 9.69 17.05
CA ILE A 71 5.58 10.71 18.07
C ILE A 71 6.03 9.98 19.34
N GLY A 72 7.32 10.03 19.67
CA GLY A 72 7.88 9.49 20.92
C GLY A 72 8.77 8.24 20.76
N PRO A 73 9.31 7.68 21.86
CA PRO A 73 10.28 6.58 21.83
C PRO A 73 9.57 5.23 21.57
N HIS A 74 9.20 4.99 20.31
CA HIS A 74 8.53 3.77 19.89
C HIS A 74 9.50 2.83 19.15
N PHE A 75 9.74 1.66 19.73
CA PHE A 75 10.46 0.58 19.07
C PHE A 75 9.45 -0.36 18.41
N VAL A 76 8.98 0.03 17.22
CA VAL A 76 7.97 -0.75 16.47
C VAL A 76 8.65 -1.89 15.74
N ALA A 77 8.20 -3.12 16.00
CA ALA A 77 8.68 -4.28 15.28
C ALA A 77 8.05 -4.33 13.87
N MET A 78 8.90 -4.37 12.85
CA MET A 78 8.50 -4.40 11.44
C MET A 78 8.71 -5.75 10.76
N HIS A 79 9.15 -6.77 11.50
CA HIS A 79 9.10 -8.14 10.99
C HIS A 79 7.64 -8.51 10.72
N HIS A 80 7.37 -9.13 9.57
CA HIS A 80 6.01 -9.49 9.16
C HIS A 80 5.03 -8.31 9.27
N ALA A 81 5.46 -7.12 8.82
CA ALA A 81 4.63 -5.93 8.82
C ALA A 81 3.34 -6.09 8.01
N TYR A 82 3.32 -7.04 7.07
CA TYR A 82 2.19 -7.38 6.22
C TYR A 82 1.60 -8.74 6.58
N ASP A 83 0.28 -8.77 6.77
CA ASP A 83 -0.53 -9.95 6.97
C ASP A 83 -0.95 -10.49 5.59
N LEU A 84 -0.27 -11.55 5.15
CA LEU A 84 -0.51 -12.14 3.84
C LEU A 84 -1.85 -12.87 3.75
N ASP A 85 -2.35 -13.41 4.86
CA ASP A 85 -3.62 -14.14 4.86
C ASP A 85 -4.80 -13.16 4.81
N LEU A 86 -4.69 -12.01 5.48
CA LEU A 86 -5.64 -10.91 5.33
C LEU A 86 -5.74 -10.45 3.86
N GLY A 87 -4.59 -10.26 3.20
CA GLY A 87 -4.59 -9.80 1.81
C GLY A 87 -5.13 -10.86 0.83
N ARG A 88 -4.81 -12.14 1.03
CA ARG A 88 -5.36 -13.25 0.22
C ARG A 88 -6.87 -13.34 0.35
N ALA A 89 -7.39 -13.28 1.58
CA ALA A 89 -8.84 -13.31 1.81
C ALA A 89 -9.56 -12.16 1.08
N LEU A 90 -8.96 -10.97 1.05
CA LEU A 90 -9.51 -9.84 0.29
C LEU A 90 -9.46 -10.09 -1.21
N LEU A 91 -8.33 -10.55 -1.75
CA LEU A 91 -8.18 -10.84 -3.18
C LEU A 91 -9.18 -11.91 -3.64
N ASP A 92 -9.38 -12.96 -2.85
CA ASP A 92 -10.37 -14.02 -3.13
C ASP A 92 -11.80 -13.46 -3.13
N GLU A 93 -12.15 -12.59 -2.18
CA GLU A 93 -13.47 -11.97 -2.12
C GLU A 93 -13.74 -11.03 -3.31
N LEU A 94 -12.71 -10.34 -3.78
CA LEU A 94 -12.77 -9.47 -4.96
C LEU A 94 -12.65 -10.24 -6.28
N GLY A 95 -12.33 -11.54 -6.24
CA GLY A 95 -12.11 -12.35 -7.43
C GLY A 95 -10.83 -12.00 -8.21
N LEU A 96 -9.83 -11.43 -7.54
CA LEU A 96 -8.57 -10.97 -8.13
C LEU A 96 -7.44 -11.99 -7.89
N LYS A 97 -7.29 -12.97 -8.79
CA LYS A 97 -6.42 -14.15 -8.55
C LYS A 97 -4.98 -14.05 -9.09
N GLU A 98 -4.68 -13.05 -9.90
CA GLU A 98 -3.40 -12.90 -10.63
C GLU A 98 -2.42 -11.97 -9.89
N TRP A 99 -2.39 -12.06 -8.55
CA TRP A 99 -1.55 -11.20 -7.71
C TRP A 99 -0.40 -12.02 -7.13
N GLU A 100 0.82 -11.56 -7.33
CA GLU A 100 2.02 -12.20 -6.78
C GLU A 100 2.45 -11.56 -5.47
N ASN A 101 3.26 -12.25 -4.67
CA ASN A 101 3.86 -11.65 -3.48
C ASN A 101 5.11 -10.85 -3.88
N GLY A 102 5.23 -9.60 -3.43
CA GLY A 102 6.36 -8.74 -3.79
C GLY A 102 6.76 -7.72 -2.74
N ILE A 103 7.90 -7.08 -3.01
CA ILE A 103 8.46 -6.00 -2.19
C ILE A 103 8.21 -4.67 -2.90
N VAL A 104 7.74 -3.67 -2.16
CA VAL A 104 7.60 -2.30 -2.67
C VAL A 104 8.76 -1.41 -2.22
N ALA A 105 9.24 -0.53 -3.08
CA ALA A 105 10.06 0.61 -2.73
C ALA A 105 9.18 1.86 -2.63
N ASP A 106 9.16 2.50 -1.48
CA ASP A 106 8.48 3.77 -1.26
C ASP A 106 9.46 4.93 -1.48
N VAL A 107 9.27 5.67 -2.57
CA VAL A 107 10.20 6.68 -3.09
C VAL A 107 9.49 8.00 -3.38
N PRO A 108 10.19 9.15 -3.41
CA PRO A 108 9.55 10.45 -3.63
C PRO A 108 8.86 10.61 -4.99
N HIS A 109 9.31 9.91 -6.03
CA HIS A 109 8.84 10.07 -7.42
C HIS A 109 8.66 8.72 -8.13
N ALA A 110 7.69 7.91 -7.68
CA ALA A 110 7.53 6.51 -8.10
C ALA A 110 7.29 6.29 -9.61
N THR A 111 6.66 7.24 -10.30
CA THR A 111 6.29 7.12 -11.72
C THR A 111 7.31 7.74 -12.68
N ALA A 112 8.26 8.53 -12.18
CA ALA A 112 9.24 9.27 -12.97
C ALA A 112 10.68 8.76 -12.77
N LEU A 113 10.84 7.48 -12.41
CA LEU A 113 12.14 6.87 -12.19
C LEU A 113 12.92 6.71 -13.49
N SER A 114 14.18 7.12 -13.47
CA SER A 114 15.15 6.83 -14.53
C SER A 114 15.46 5.33 -14.62
N PRO A 115 15.98 4.84 -15.76
CA PRO A 115 16.40 3.44 -15.88
C PRO A 115 17.43 3.01 -14.82
N ALA A 116 18.33 3.91 -14.43
CA ALA A 116 19.34 3.65 -13.42
C ALA A 116 18.72 3.49 -12.02
N GLU A 117 17.78 4.38 -11.65
CA GLU A 117 17.06 4.26 -10.37
C GLU A 117 16.22 2.99 -10.34
N ARG A 118 15.57 2.62 -11.45
CA ARG A 118 14.81 1.37 -11.54
C ARG A 118 15.71 0.14 -11.33
N ALA A 119 16.86 0.10 -12.00
CA ALA A 119 17.83 -0.97 -11.84
C ALA A 119 18.40 -1.03 -10.41
N MET A 120 18.65 0.14 -9.80
CA MET A 120 19.07 0.24 -8.40
C MET A 120 18.03 -0.36 -7.45
N LEU A 121 16.76 0.06 -7.56
CA LEU A 121 15.68 -0.45 -6.70
C LEU A 121 15.45 -1.95 -6.89
N ALA A 122 15.48 -2.42 -8.14
CA ALA A 122 15.41 -3.85 -8.44
C ALA A 122 16.60 -4.62 -7.84
N GLY A 123 17.81 -4.06 -7.92
CA GLY A 123 19.02 -4.62 -7.30
C GLY A 123 18.95 -4.68 -5.77
N MET A 124 18.15 -3.81 -5.14
CA MET A 124 17.84 -3.86 -3.70
C MET A 124 16.72 -4.86 -3.36
N GLY A 125 16.14 -5.54 -4.35
CA GLY A 125 15.08 -6.53 -4.18
C GLY A 125 13.65 -6.00 -4.29
N ALA A 126 13.46 -4.72 -4.63
CA ALA A 126 12.12 -4.18 -4.85
C ALA A 126 11.56 -4.67 -6.20
N HIS A 127 10.26 -4.95 -6.20
CA HIS A 127 9.50 -5.39 -7.37
C HIS A 127 8.68 -4.25 -7.97
N TRP A 128 8.22 -3.33 -7.11
CA TRP A 128 7.40 -2.18 -7.48
C TRP A 128 7.90 -0.92 -6.79
N ALA A 129 7.78 0.23 -7.45
CA ALA A 129 7.95 1.55 -6.84
C ALA A 129 6.59 2.19 -6.60
N ILE A 130 6.37 2.70 -5.39
CA ILE A 130 5.19 3.44 -4.96
C ILE A 130 5.64 4.70 -4.21
N ARG A 131 4.69 5.56 -3.83
CA ARG A 131 4.96 6.71 -2.95
C ARG A 131 4.06 6.64 -1.73
N GLY A 132 4.48 7.06 -0.55
CA GLY A 132 3.67 7.36 0.65
C GLY A 132 2.99 6.22 1.41
N ALA A 133 2.71 5.05 0.83
CA ALA A 133 1.88 4.02 1.48
C ALA A 133 2.51 3.31 2.68
N THR A 134 3.85 3.31 2.78
CA THR A 134 4.51 2.61 3.88
C THR A 134 4.32 3.31 5.22
N ALA A 135 4.00 4.61 5.23
CA ALA A 135 3.71 5.35 6.47
C ALA A 135 2.45 4.80 7.18
N ALA A 136 1.41 4.43 6.41
CA ALA A 136 0.21 3.79 6.92
C ALA A 136 0.52 2.44 7.58
N THR A 137 1.44 1.67 6.98
CA THR A 137 1.89 0.39 7.54
C THR A 137 2.57 0.61 8.89
N ILE A 138 3.52 1.54 8.96
CA ILE A 138 4.28 1.78 10.21
C ILE A 138 3.35 2.29 11.33
N ALA A 139 2.44 3.21 11.02
CA ALA A 139 1.45 3.70 11.99
C ALA A 139 0.48 2.60 12.48
N ALA A 140 0.08 1.68 11.58
CA ALA A 140 -0.75 0.54 11.94
C ALA A 140 -0.01 -0.45 12.84
N ARG A 141 1.25 -0.76 12.51
CA ARG A 141 2.11 -1.66 13.31
C ARG A 141 2.43 -1.09 14.68
N GLN A 142 2.58 0.23 14.81
CA GLN A 142 2.71 0.87 16.12
C GLN A 142 1.50 0.61 17.04
N LYS A 143 0.31 0.40 16.47
CA LYS A 143 -0.92 0.06 17.18
C LYS A 143 -1.21 -1.44 17.26
N GLY A 144 -0.31 -2.29 16.75
CA GLY A 144 -0.49 -3.74 16.71
C GLY A 144 -1.55 -4.22 15.70
N LEU A 145 -1.94 -3.39 14.74
CA LEU A 145 -2.95 -3.75 13.75
C LEU A 145 -2.38 -4.62 12.62
N PRO A 146 -3.13 -5.60 12.09
CA PRO A 146 -2.77 -6.30 10.86
C PRO A 146 -2.88 -5.35 9.66
N VAL A 147 -2.00 -5.55 8.68
CA VAL A 147 -1.91 -4.70 7.49
C VAL A 147 -1.89 -5.55 6.22
N ALA A 148 -2.71 -5.22 5.23
CA ALA A 148 -2.54 -5.72 3.86
C ALA A 148 -2.15 -4.56 2.94
N GLY A 149 -1.17 -4.79 2.08
CA GLY A 149 -0.69 -3.81 1.11
C GLY A 149 -0.77 -4.36 -0.30
N PHE A 150 -1.08 -3.49 -1.25
CA PHE A 150 -1.27 -3.84 -2.65
C PHE A 150 -0.61 -2.78 -3.55
N ALA A 151 0.17 -3.21 -4.54
CA ALA A 151 0.77 -2.33 -5.53
C ALA A 151 0.42 -2.80 -6.95
N CYS A 152 -0.05 -1.88 -7.79
CA CYS A 152 -0.48 -2.18 -9.14
C CYS A 152 -0.43 -0.93 -10.03
N GLU A 153 -0.78 -1.07 -11.31
CA GLU A 153 -0.95 0.09 -12.19
C GLU A 153 -2.25 0.84 -11.87
N ALA A 154 -2.33 2.11 -12.30
CA ALA A 154 -3.49 2.97 -12.03
C ALA A 154 -4.83 2.38 -12.49
N GLU A 155 -4.87 1.77 -13.69
CA GLU A 155 -6.08 1.14 -14.23
C GLU A 155 -6.55 -0.05 -13.36
N THR A 156 -5.60 -0.88 -12.93
CA THR A 156 -5.89 -2.03 -12.06
C THR A 156 -6.41 -1.57 -10.70
N LEU A 157 -5.80 -0.52 -10.15
CA LEU A 157 -6.26 0.10 -8.91
C LEU A 157 -7.70 0.61 -9.04
N GLU A 158 -8.01 1.33 -10.11
CA GLU A 158 -9.35 1.87 -10.32
C GLU A 158 -10.40 0.75 -10.37
N LYS A 159 -10.10 -0.33 -11.08
CA LYS A 159 -10.94 -1.54 -11.11
C LYS A 159 -11.15 -2.12 -9.72
N ALA A 160 -10.09 -2.25 -8.91
CA ALA A 160 -10.18 -2.74 -7.54
C ALA A 160 -11.04 -1.82 -6.66
N LEU A 161 -10.83 -0.51 -6.73
CA LEU A 161 -11.60 0.48 -5.98
C LEU A 161 -13.10 0.42 -6.33
N ARG A 162 -13.44 0.27 -7.61
CA ARG A 162 -14.83 0.09 -8.06
C ARG A 162 -15.48 -1.19 -7.52
N LEU A 163 -14.74 -2.30 -7.45
CA LEU A 163 -15.25 -3.56 -6.86
C LEU A 163 -15.50 -3.43 -5.35
N MET A 164 -14.68 -2.63 -4.67
CA MET A 164 -14.85 -2.36 -3.25
C MET A 164 -16.04 -1.42 -3.01
N ARG A 165 -16.25 -0.42 -3.89
CA ARG A 165 -17.35 0.56 -3.83
C ARG A 165 -18.71 -0.16 -3.85
N GLY A 166 -19.39 -0.18 -2.71
CA GLY A 166 -20.69 -0.85 -2.51
C GLY A 166 -20.66 -2.08 -1.59
N ARG A 167 -19.49 -2.55 -1.17
CA ARG A 167 -19.34 -3.65 -0.19
C ARG A 167 -18.66 -3.23 1.12
N TRP A 168 -17.75 -2.26 1.05
CA TRP A 168 -16.81 -1.93 2.14
C TRP A 168 -16.78 -0.43 2.52
N TRP A 169 -17.67 0.37 1.94
CA TRP A 169 -17.73 1.83 2.08
C TRP A 169 -19.05 2.24 2.73
#